data_AF-A0AAD9INV9-F1
#
_entry.id   AF-A0AAD9INV9-F1
#
_cell.length_a   1.000
_cell.length_b   1.000
_cell.length_c   1.000
_cell.angle_alpha   90.00
_cell.angle_beta   90.00
_cell.angle_gamma   90.00
#
_symmetry.space_group_name_H-M   'P 1'
#
loop_
_entity.id
_entity.type
_entity.pdbx_description
1 polymer ?
#
loop_
_entity_poly.entity_id
_entity_poly.type
_entity_poly.pdbx_seq_one_letter_code
_entity_poly.pdbx_strand_id
1 'polypeptide(L)'
;MQLPGELAGEEELVIGCLDVCLGARLPSEALVGRRPPTPAQRAYISNVCVAPGARRRGVARALMRGALAAAAAAGARDAYVHVQASNPAALRLYRDRCGFVEEQREAAGKPGQRLLLHCSL
;
A
#
# COMPACT_ATOMS: atom_id res chain seq x y z
N MET A 1 -10.24 0.76 19.06
CA MET A 1 -10.90 -0.53 19.29
C MET A 1 -9.88 -1.60 18.96
N GLN A 2 -9.46 -2.35 19.96
CA GLN A 2 -8.37 -3.32 19.91
C GLN A 2 -9.02 -4.70 19.89
N LEU A 3 -8.81 -5.48 18.84
CA LEU A 3 -9.36 -6.83 18.74
C LEU A 3 -8.27 -7.80 19.19
N PRO A 4 -8.49 -8.61 20.24
CA PRO A 4 -7.53 -9.62 20.69
C PRO A 4 -7.56 -10.82 19.74
N GLY A 5 -6.38 -11.25 19.28
CA GLY A 5 -6.20 -12.53 18.62
C GLY A 5 -5.45 -13.45 19.58
N GLU A 6 -6.10 -14.50 20.07
CA GLU A 6 -5.46 -15.50 20.95
C GLU A 6 -4.82 -16.61 20.12
N LEU A 7 -3.49 -16.72 20.23
CA LEU A 7 -2.76 -17.97 20.07
C LEU A 7 -1.79 -18.09 21.26
N ALA A 8 -2.13 -18.96 22.20
CA ALA A 8 -1.28 -19.41 23.32
C ALA A 8 -0.68 -18.32 24.24
N GLY A 9 -1.46 -17.86 25.23
CA GLY A 9 -0.93 -17.37 26.52
C GLY A 9 -0.13 -16.06 26.53
N GLU A 10 0.15 -15.46 25.38
CA GLU A 10 0.68 -14.11 25.28
C GLU A 10 -0.41 -13.16 24.74
N GLU A 11 -0.58 -11.99 25.36
CA GLU A 11 -1.46 -10.95 24.84
C GLU A 11 -0.89 -10.43 23.51
N GLU A 12 -1.30 -11.03 22.41
CA GLU A 12 -0.92 -10.56 21.08
C GLU A 12 -1.80 -9.39 20.63
N LEU A 13 -1.14 -8.30 20.23
CA LEU A 13 -1.78 -7.09 19.75
C LEU A 13 -1.50 -6.86 18.27
N VAL A 14 -2.56 -6.74 17.46
CA VAL A 14 -2.48 -6.21 16.10
C VAL A 14 -2.15 -4.70 16.14
N ILE A 15 -0.89 -4.38 15.82
CA ILE A 15 -0.38 -2.99 15.80
C ILE A 15 -0.38 -2.34 14.41
N GLY A 16 -0.79 -3.06 13.37
CA GLY A 16 -0.87 -2.52 12.01
C GLY A 16 -1.49 -3.50 11.02
N CYS A 17 -1.94 -2.96 9.89
CA CYS A 17 -2.68 -3.66 8.87
C CYS A 17 -2.41 -3.07 7.47
N LEU A 18 -2.69 -3.84 6.44
CA LEU A 18 -2.87 -3.39 5.05
C LEU A 18 -3.67 -4.45 4.30
N ASP A 19 -4.21 -4.06 3.16
CA ASP A 19 -4.87 -4.98 2.22
C ASP A 19 -4.04 -5.11 0.94
N VAL A 20 -4.04 -6.31 0.35
CA VAL A 20 -3.45 -6.61 -0.95
C VAL A 20 -4.53 -7.11 -1.89
N CYS A 21 -4.92 -6.30 -2.87
CA CYS A 21 -5.85 -6.70 -3.91
C CYS A 21 -5.07 -7.14 -5.15
N LEU A 22 -5.34 -8.36 -5.64
CA LEU A 22 -4.73 -8.90 -6.86
C LEU A 22 -5.75 -8.97 -7.98
N GLY A 23 -5.37 -8.53 -9.18
CA GLY A 23 -6.23 -8.68 -10.35
C GLY A 23 -5.67 -8.03 -11.61
N ALA A 24 -6.21 -8.43 -12.76
CA ALA A 24 -5.91 -7.82 -14.04
C ALA A 24 -6.66 -6.48 -14.26
N ARG A 25 -7.78 -6.31 -13.55
CA ARG A 25 -8.52 -5.05 -13.43
C ARG A 25 -8.76 -4.81 -11.96
N LEU A 26 -8.26 -3.69 -11.45
CA LEU A 26 -8.49 -3.29 -10.07
C LEU A 26 -9.81 -2.49 -10.02
N PRO A 27 -10.70 -2.78 -9.05
CA PRO A 27 -12.00 -2.12 -8.98
C PRO A 27 -11.85 -0.62 -8.70
N SER A 28 -12.59 0.19 -9.45
CA SER A 28 -12.92 1.59 -9.17
C SER A 28 -11.77 2.53 -8.80
N GLU A 29 -10.97 2.99 -9.77
CA GLU A 29 -10.17 4.20 -9.58
C GLU A 29 -10.14 5.06 -10.85
N ALA A 30 -10.38 6.36 -10.70
CA ALA A 30 -10.24 7.35 -11.76
C ALA A 30 -8.78 7.48 -12.28
N LEU A 31 -7.82 6.96 -11.51
CA LEU A 31 -6.43 6.79 -11.88
C LEU A 31 -6.11 5.31 -11.92
N VAL A 32 -6.11 4.71 -13.11
CA VAL A 32 -5.70 3.32 -13.32
C VAL A 32 -4.23 3.31 -13.72
N GLY A 33 -3.43 2.48 -13.05
CA GLY A 33 -2.03 2.26 -13.38
C GLY A 33 -1.81 1.85 -14.84
N ARG A 34 -0.77 2.38 -15.47
CA ARG A 34 -0.46 2.15 -16.89
C ARG A 34 0.34 0.86 -17.14
N ARG A 35 0.80 0.17 -16.10
CA ARG A 35 1.67 -1.01 -16.20
C ARG A 35 1.01 -2.28 -15.65
N PRO A 36 1.25 -3.43 -16.31
CA PRO A 36 1.79 -3.54 -17.67
C PRO A 36 0.77 -3.02 -18.71
N PRO A 37 1.19 -2.65 -19.94
CA PRO A 37 0.29 -2.11 -20.96
C PRO A 37 -0.74 -3.13 -21.45
N THR A 38 -0.49 -4.42 -21.22
CA THR A 38 -1.44 -5.51 -21.46
C THR A 38 -2.12 -5.94 -20.16
N PRO A 39 -3.31 -6.53 -20.21
CA PRO A 39 -3.94 -7.12 -19.03
C PRO A 39 -3.05 -8.20 -18.42
N ALA A 40 -2.59 -7.96 -17.20
CA ALA A 40 -1.85 -8.93 -16.40
C ALA A 40 -2.14 -8.68 -14.92
N GLN A 41 -1.82 -9.65 -14.08
CA GLN A 41 -2.05 -9.52 -12.64
C GLN A 41 -1.19 -8.40 -12.04
N ARG A 42 -1.86 -7.51 -11.31
CA ARG A 42 -1.25 -6.39 -10.58
C ARG A 42 -1.65 -6.48 -9.13
N ALA A 43 -0.85 -5.87 -8.27
CA ALA A 43 -1.17 -5.68 -6.87
C ALA A 43 -1.62 -4.24 -6.61
N TYR A 44 -2.63 -4.08 -5.78
CA TYR A 44 -3.03 -2.79 -5.24
C TYR A 44 -2.99 -2.86 -3.71
N ILE A 45 -2.20 -1.99 -3.12
CA ILE A 45 -2.06 -1.89 -1.68
C ILE A 45 -2.96 -0.78 -1.16
N SER A 46 -3.82 -1.10 -0.20
CA SER A 46 -4.73 -0.13 0.42
C SER A 46 -4.77 -0.31 1.93
N ASN A 47 -5.47 0.62 2.60
CA ASN A 47 -5.78 0.55 4.03
C ASN A 47 -4.54 0.36 4.95
N VAL A 48 -3.38 0.87 4.53
CA VAL A 48 -2.14 0.78 5.31
C VAL A 48 -2.28 1.57 6.61
N CYS A 49 -2.26 0.85 7.72
CA CYS A 49 -2.52 1.39 9.05
C CYS A 49 -1.45 0.93 10.04
N VAL A 50 -1.03 1.81 10.95
CA VAL A 50 -0.22 1.46 12.12
C VAL A 50 -0.75 2.23 13.33
N ALA A 51 -0.97 1.50 14.42
CA ALA A 51 -1.41 2.03 15.70
C ALA A 51 -0.49 3.19 16.14
N PRO A 52 -1.02 4.34 16.62
CA PRO A 52 -0.22 5.52 16.92
C PRO A 52 1.03 5.25 17.78
N GLY A 53 0.90 4.47 18.86
CA GLY A 53 2.00 4.10 19.77
C GLY A 53 3.05 3.14 19.18
N ALA A 54 2.76 2.52 18.04
CA ALA A 54 3.67 1.62 17.34
C ALA A 54 4.34 2.27 16.10
N ARG A 55 4.01 3.53 15.79
CA ARG A 55 4.57 4.25 14.65
C ARG A 55 6.07 4.50 14.83
N ARG A 56 6.76 4.73 13.71
CA ARG A 56 8.20 5.04 13.64
C ARG A 56 9.13 3.92 14.13
N ARG A 57 8.61 2.74 14.43
CA ARG A 57 9.36 1.53 14.79
C ARG A 57 9.59 0.56 13.63
N GLY A 58 9.34 1.01 12.39
CA GLY A 58 9.52 0.19 11.18
C GLY A 58 8.35 -0.75 10.83
N VAL A 59 7.25 -0.75 11.60
CA VAL A 59 6.07 -1.61 11.39
C VAL A 59 5.52 -1.49 9.96
N ALA A 60 5.22 -0.28 9.49
CA ALA A 60 4.69 -0.08 8.14
C ALA A 60 5.67 -0.57 7.05
N ARG A 61 6.99 -0.43 7.25
CA ARG A 61 7.99 -0.95 6.32
C ARG A 61 7.97 -2.48 6.28
N ALA A 62 7.81 -3.13 7.44
CA ALA A 62 7.72 -4.58 7.52
C ALA A 62 6.45 -5.10 6.82
N LEU A 63 5.30 -4.47 7.08
CA LEU A 63 4.03 -4.78 6.42
C LEU A 63 4.15 -4.65 4.90
N MET A 64 4.63 -3.51 4.39
CA MET A 64 4.80 -3.29 2.95
C MET A 64 5.74 -4.33 2.32
N ARG A 65 6.87 -4.65 2.96
CA ARG A 65 7.80 -5.67 2.43
C ARG A 65 7.13 -7.04 2.31
N GLY A 66 6.36 -7.44 3.33
CA GLY A 66 5.60 -8.69 3.29
C GLY A 66 4.54 -8.69 2.19
N ALA A 67 3.82 -7.58 2.04
CA ALA A 67 2.79 -7.40 1.03
C ALA A 67 3.33 -7.50 -0.39
N LEU A 68 4.43 -6.80 -0.69
CA LEU A 68 5.08 -6.81 -2.01
C LEU A 68 5.64 -8.21 -2.33
N ALA A 69 6.24 -8.88 -1.36
CA ALA A 69 6.72 -10.26 -1.52
C ALA A 69 5.57 -11.24 -1.79
N ALA A 70 4.46 -11.14 -1.05
CA ALA A 70 3.28 -11.97 -1.25
C ALA A 70 2.64 -11.72 -2.63
N ALA A 71 2.54 -10.46 -3.05
CA ALA A 71 2.06 -10.09 -4.38
C ALA A 71 2.94 -10.66 -5.51
N ALA A 72 4.27 -10.55 -5.37
CA ALA A 72 5.22 -11.09 -6.32
C ALA A 72 5.11 -12.62 -6.42
N ALA A 73 5.03 -13.31 -5.28
CA ALA A 73 4.82 -14.76 -5.21
C ALA A 73 3.50 -15.21 -5.85
N ALA A 74 2.46 -14.37 -5.77
CA ALA A 74 1.19 -14.62 -6.44
C ALA A 74 1.25 -14.39 -7.96
N GLY A 75 2.32 -13.79 -8.49
CA GLY A 75 2.52 -13.55 -9.93
C GLY A 75 2.28 -12.10 -10.39
N ALA A 76 2.09 -11.15 -9.47
CA ALA A 76 2.07 -9.73 -9.83
C ALA A 76 3.48 -9.23 -10.14
N ARG A 77 3.62 -8.40 -11.18
CA ARG A 77 4.89 -7.73 -11.54
C ARG A 77 4.91 -6.24 -11.21
N ASP A 78 3.73 -5.68 -10.99
CA ASP A 78 3.52 -4.25 -10.75
C ASP A 78 2.60 -4.09 -9.53
N ALA A 79 3.00 -3.21 -8.62
CA ALA A 79 2.25 -2.83 -7.44
C ALA A 79 1.90 -1.35 -7.47
N TYR A 80 0.70 -1.03 -6.98
CA TYR A 80 0.14 0.31 -6.98
C TYR A 80 -0.36 0.71 -5.59
N VAL A 81 -0.28 2.00 -5.28
CA VAL A 81 -0.85 2.58 -4.05
C VAL A 81 -1.29 4.01 -4.31
N HIS A 82 -2.45 4.39 -3.75
CA HIS A 82 -2.84 5.79 -3.65
C HIS A 82 -2.38 6.44 -2.36
N VAL A 83 -1.96 7.70 -2.46
CA VAL A 83 -1.59 8.50 -1.30
C VAL A 83 -2.06 9.94 -1.48
N GLN A 84 -2.55 10.56 -0.40
CA GLN A 84 -2.82 11.99 -0.42
C GLN A 84 -1.49 12.77 -0.46
N ALA A 85 -1.41 13.80 -1.31
CA ALA A 85 -0.23 14.66 -1.39
C ALA A 85 0.09 15.34 -0.04
N SER A 86 -0.92 15.55 0.80
CA SER A 86 -0.81 16.08 2.17
C SER A 86 -0.32 15.07 3.21
N ASN A 87 0.02 13.83 2.83
CA ASN A 87 0.50 12.78 3.73
C ASN A 87 2.02 12.53 3.55
N PRO A 88 2.90 13.41 4.08
CA PRO A 88 4.34 13.30 3.90
C PRO A 88 4.93 12.05 4.55
N ALA A 89 4.30 11.53 5.61
CA ALA A 89 4.76 10.30 6.27
C ALA A 89 4.61 9.07 5.37
N ALA A 90 3.46 8.93 4.70
CA ALA A 90 3.22 7.85 3.75
C ALA A 90 4.06 8.03 2.48
N LEU A 91 4.19 9.24 1.95
CA LEU A 91 5.06 9.52 0.80
C LEU A 91 6.50 9.09 1.03
N ARG A 92 7.06 9.46 2.19
CA ARG A 92 8.42 9.06 2.58
C ARG A 92 8.55 7.54 2.76
N LEU A 93 7.53 6.88 3.28
CA LEU A 93 7.51 5.41 3.37
C LEU A 93 7.56 4.80 1.97
N TYR A 94 6.60 5.15 1.11
CA TYR A 94 6.46 4.51 -0.20
C TYR A 94 7.66 4.78 -1.10
N ARG A 95 8.12 6.03 -1.19
CA ARG A 95 9.23 6.42 -2.07
C ARG A 95 10.57 5.93 -1.55
N ASP A 96 10.93 6.30 -0.32
CA ASP A 96 12.31 6.12 0.17
C ASP A 96 12.55 4.72 0.76
N ARG A 97 11.50 4.00 1.14
CA ARG A 97 11.63 2.70 1.83
C ARG A 97 11.05 1.53 1.05
N CYS A 98 10.15 1.78 0.10
CA CYS A 98 9.47 0.74 -0.65
C CYS A 98 9.67 0.84 -2.17
N GLY A 99 10.42 1.84 -2.67
CA GLY A 99 10.77 1.93 -4.09
C GLY A 99 9.63 2.37 -5.00
N PHE A 100 8.58 2.98 -4.44
CA PHE A 100 7.48 3.51 -5.25
C PHE A 100 7.85 4.84 -5.90
N VAL A 101 7.43 5.02 -7.15
CA VAL A 101 7.57 6.26 -7.92
C VAL A 101 6.20 6.83 -8.27
N GLU A 102 6.09 8.15 -8.37
CA GLU A 102 4.83 8.79 -8.79
C GLU A 102 4.57 8.50 -10.27
N GLU A 103 3.42 7.89 -10.58
CA GLU A 103 3.01 7.61 -11.96
C GLU A 103 1.97 8.62 -12.43
N GLN A 104 0.98 8.94 -11.59
CA GLN A 104 -0.11 9.86 -11.93
C GLN A 104 -0.51 10.71 -10.73
N ARG A 105 -1.13 11.85 -11.01
CA ARG A 105 -1.59 12.84 -10.03
C ARG A 105 -2.97 13.34 -10.42
N GLU A 106 -3.91 13.37 -9.47
CA GLU A 106 -5.22 13.98 -9.72
C GLU A 106 -5.06 15.49 -9.99
N ALA A 107 -5.86 16.03 -10.92
CA ALA A 107 -5.81 17.43 -11.31
C ALA A 107 -5.97 18.38 -10.11
N ALA A 108 -5.23 19.50 -10.14
CA ALA A 108 -5.35 20.55 -9.13
C ALA A 108 -6.77 21.15 -9.13
N GLY A 109 -7.30 21.46 -7.95
CA GLY A 109 -8.63 22.07 -7.79
C GLY A 109 -9.66 21.24 -7.02
N LYS A 110 -9.36 19.97 -6.70
CA LYS A 110 -10.16 19.16 -5.77
C LYS A 110 -9.49 19.12 -4.38
N PRO A 111 -10.23 19.29 -3.27
CA PRO A 111 -9.68 19.08 -1.94
C PRO A 111 -9.17 17.64 -1.80
N GLY A 112 -7.94 17.47 -1.32
CA GLY A 112 -7.34 16.15 -1.09
C GLY A 112 -6.72 15.49 -2.35
N GLN A 113 -5.86 16.21 -3.08
CA GLN A 113 -5.14 15.69 -4.25
C GLN A 113 -4.47 14.34 -3.96
N ARG A 114 -4.88 13.30 -4.70
CA ARG A 114 -4.27 11.96 -4.62
C ARG A 114 -3.22 11.75 -5.70
N LEU A 115 -2.20 10.98 -5.33
CA LEU A 115 -1.13 10.51 -6.18
C LEU A 115 -1.26 9.01 -6.31
N LEU A 116 -1.16 8.51 -7.53
CA LEU A 116 -0.96 7.11 -7.81
C LEU A 116 0.53 6.85 -7.89
N LEU A 117 1.03 6.02 -6.99
CA LEU A 117 2.41 5.56 -7.01
C LEU A 117 2.49 4.13 -7.55
N HIS A 118 3.60 3.82 -8.20
CA HIS A 118 3.90 2.53 -8.83
C HIS A 118 5.23 1.96 -8.33
N CYS A 119 5.31 0.65 -8.19
CA CYS A 119 6.56 -0.07 -7.94
C CYS A 119 6.60 -1.34 -8.80
N SER A 120 7.77 -1.67 -9.36
CA SER A 120 8.01 -2.96 -10.01
C SER A 120 8.44 -3.98 -8.96
N LEU A 121 7.84 -5.16 -8.99
CA LEU A 121 8.08 -6.26 -8.05
C LEU A 121 9.20 -7.18 -8.53
#